data_AF-A0A836H676-F1
#
_entry.id   AF-A0A836H676-F1
#
_cell.length_a   1.000
_cell.length_b   1.000
_cell.length_c   1.000
_cell.angle_alpha   90.00
_cell.angle_beta   90.00
_cell.angle_gamma   90.00
#
_symmetry.space_group_name_H-M   'P 1'
#
loop_
_entity.id
_entity.type
_entity.pdbx_description
1 polymer ?
#
loop_
_entity_poly.entity_id
_entity_poly.type
_entity_poly.pdbx_seq_one_letter_code
_entity_poly.pdbx_strand_id
1 'polypeptide(L)'
;MRASQTQLVCVAVAVSGLLGALSYAAYRQLSQDRADSLEGKPHTRGSPNQLPAGDAGAQAAPPPPQASLSLPLESPYPAADKAKALELLSMLKQNANIAFQEGRFEDALRGYQDCIEVTSVLGAADAEAVKTEQIVRANVAMVCIRMHEYDAARAVATTLLQDAAVALPDDLKVKVLYRRGLASKALNDRAAALADFNAAMHFSKGHKNPAVEKEMALLRQGDA
;
A
#
# COMPACT_ATOMS: atom_id res chain seq x y z
N MET A 1 2.76 -1.80 33.11
CA MET A 1 2.73 -0.71 32.10
C MET A 1 3.18 -1.11 30.69
N ARG A 2 3.68 -2.34 30.42
CA ARG A 2 4.14 -2.74 29.07
C ARG A 2 3.05 -3.34 28.15
N ALA A 3 1.91 -3.79 28.69
CA ALA A 3 0.91 -4.52 27.92
C ALA A 3 0.00 -3.62 27.03
N SER A 4 -0.25 -2.36 27.41
CA SER A 4 -1.11 -1.48 26.60
C SER A 4 -0.42 -0.96 25.35
N GLN A 5 0.91 -0.79 25.36
CA GLN A 5 1.67 -0.38 24.18
C GLN A 5 1.68 -1.48 23.10
N THR A 6 1.76 -2.76 23.49
CA THR A 6 1.84 -3.87 22.52
C THR A 6 0.51 -4.09 21.80
N GLN A 7 -0.62 -3.94 22.49
CA GLN A 7 -1.94 -4.07 21.87
C GLN A 7 -2.27 -2.91 20.91
N LEU A 8 -1.85 -1.68 21.26
CA LEU A 8 -1.97 -0.51 20.38
C LEU A 8 -1.17 -0.69 19.08
N VAL A 9 0.02 -1.29 19.15
CA VAL A 9 0.85 -1.59 17.97
C VAL A 9 0.19 -2.66 17.09
N CYS A 10 -0.36 -3.75 17.66
CA CYS A 10 -1.03 -4.79 16.87
C CYS A 10 -2.29 -4.30 16.15
N VAL A 11 -3.10 -3.45 16.80
CA VAL A 11 -4.29 -2.86 16.18
C VAL A 11 -3.92 -1.86 15.09
N ALA A 12 -2.87 -1.04 15.30
CA ALA A 12 -2.38 -0.12 14.29
C ALA A 12 -1.84 -0.85 13.04
N VAL A 13 -1.12 -1.96 13.22
CA VAL A 13 -0.51 -2.74 12.13
C VAL A 13 -1.55 -3.45 11.26
N ALA A 14 -2.61 -4.00 11.87
CA ALA A 14 -3.72 -4.60 11.13
C ALA A 14 -4.47 -3.56 10.29
N VAL A 15 -4.58 -2.32 10.77
CA VAL A 15 -5.20 -1.21 10.05
C VAL A 15 -4.32 -0.74 8.88
N SER A 16 -2.99 -0.79 8.98
CA SER A 16 -2.06 -0.43 7.88
C SER A 16 -2.14 -1.39 6.69
N GLY A 17 -2.20 -2.70 6.94
CA GLY A 17 -2.34 -3.72 5.89
C GLY A 17 -3.70 -3.66 5.18
N LEU A 18 -4.77 -3.43 5.96
CA LEU A 18 -6.10 -3.15 5.44
C LEU A 18 -6.16 -1.84 4.64
N LEU A 19 -5.48 -0.77 5.08
CA LEU A 19 -5.43 0.50 4.33
C LEU A 19 -4.65 0.38 3.02
N GLY A 20 -3.60 -0.46 2.95
CA GLY A 20 -2.89 -0.76 1.71
C GLY A 20 -3.78 -1.46 0.67
N ALA A 21 -4.47 -2.52 1.09
CA ALA A 21 -5.42 -3.27 0.25
C ALA A 21 -6.66 -2.43 -0.13
N LEU A 22 -7.21 -1.65 0.82
CA LEU A 22 -8.32 -0.74 0.59
C LEU A 22 -7.92 0.44 -0.30
N SER A 23 -6.68 0.94 -0.24
CA SER A 23 -6.24 2.04 -1.09
C SER A 23 -6.19 1.67 -2.57
N TYR A 24 -5.81 0.44 -2.89
CA TYR A 24 -5.79 -0.06 -4.26
C TYR A 24 -7.17 -0.60 -4.71
N ALA A 25 -7.95 -1.21 -3.80
CA ALA A 25 -9.33 -1.59 -4.10
C ALA A 25 -10.25 -0.37 -4.32
N ALA A 26 -10.14 0.67 -3.50
CA ALA A 26 -10.84 1.94 -3.70
C ALA A 26 -10.36 2.66 -4.97
N TYR A 27 -9.07 2.58 -5.28
CA TYR A 27 -8.53 3.04 -6.56
C TYR A 27 -9.13 2.29 -7.75
N ARG A 28 -9.29 0.96 -7.66
CA ARG A 28 -9.96 0.14 -8.70
C ARG A 28 -11.44 0.51 -8.86
N GLN A 29 -12.13 0.74 -7.75
CA GLN A 29 -13.55 1.08 -7.76
C GLN A 29 -13.79 2.47 -8.40
N LEU A 30 -12.93 3.44 -8.08
CA LEU A 30 -12.95 4.76 -8.72
C LEU A 30 -12.55 4.74 -10.19
N SER A 31 -11.64 3.86 -10.61
CA SER A 31 -11.23 3.74 -12.02
C SER A 31 -12.27 3.00 -12.87
N GLN A 32 -12.99 2.04 -12.31
CA GLN A 32 -14.15 1.40 -12.94
C GLN A 32 -15.32 2.38 -13.10
N ASP A 33 -15.66 3.13 -12.05
CA ASP A 33 -16.71 4.16 -12.11
C ASP A 33 -16.40 5.24 -13.16
N ARG A 34 -15.12 5.59 -13.36
CA ARG A 34 -14.69 6.60 -14.34
C ARG A 34 -14.75 6.09 -15.78
N ALA A 35 -14.57 4.79 -16.01
CA ALA A 35 -14.76 4.16 -17.31
C ALA A 35 -16.26 4.07 -17.66
N ASP A 36 -17.11 3.73 -16.69
CA ASP A 36 -18.58 3.66 -16.88
C ASP A 36 -19.21 5.06 -17.06
N SER A 37 -18.66 6.10 -16.45
CA SER A 37 -19.15 7.48 -16.58
C SER A 37 -18.88 8.11 -17.96
N LEU A 38 -17.96 7.56 -18.76
CA LEU A 38 -17.66 8.05 -20.11
C LEU A 38 -18.57 7.46 -21.20
N GLU A 39 -19.39 6.46 -20.88
CA GLU A 39 -20.37 5.85 -21.80
C GLU A 39 -21.85 6.18 -21.50
N GLY A 40 -22.17 7.00 -20.49
CA GLY A 40 -23.56 7.28 -20.08
C GLY A 40 -23.96 8.76 -20.07
N LYS A 41 -24.78 9.19 -21.04
CA LYS A 41 -25.48 10.50 -21.05
C LYS A 41 -26.63 10.55 -20.01
N PRO A 42 -27.12 11.77 -19.65
CA PRO A 42 -27.52 12.11 -18.29
C PRO A 42 -29.02 12.00 -18.03
N HIS A 43 -29.42 11.63 -16.81
CA HIS A 43 -30.80 11.87 -16.33
C HIS A 43 -30.88 12.23 -14.83
N THR A 44 -31.25 13.49 -14.61
CA THR A 44 -32.30 14.00 -13.68
C THR A 44 -32.24 13.70 -12.18
N ARG A 45 -31.73 14.72 -11.47
CA ARG A 45 -32.31 15.41 -10.30
C ARG A 45 -33.69 14.90 -9.82
N GLY A 46 -33.73 14.39 -8.58
CA GLY A 46 -34.95 14.16 -7.82
C GLY A 46 -34.67 14.00 -6.32
N SER A 47 -35.04 15.02 -5.54
CA SER A 47 -35.31 14.99 -4.09
C SER A 47 -36.58 15.84 -3.92
N PRO A 48 -37.46 15.64 -2.92
CA PRO A 48 -37.09 15.55 -1.50
C PRO A 48 -38.04 14.73 -0.59
N ASN A 49 -37.85 14.90 0.73
CA ASN A 49 -38.72 14.63 1.89
C ASN A 49 -38.64 13.25 2.55
N GLN A 50 -38.76 13.08 3.88
CA GLN A 50 -38.77 13.95 5.07
C GLN A 50 -38.74 13.02 6.31
N LEU A 51 -38.16 13.48 7.41
CA LEU A 51 -38.19 12.86 8.75
C LEU A 51 -39.62 12.71 9.32
N PRO A 52 -39.82 11.89 10.37
CA PRO A 52 -40.06 12.53 11.67
C PRO A 52 -39.32 11.88 12.86
N ALA A 53 -39.28 12.70 13.91
CA ALA A 53 -38.64 12.51 15.20
C ALA A 53 -39.35 11.51 16.13
N GLY A 54 -38.59 10.98 17.09
CA GLY A 54 -39.08 10.28 18.27
C GLY A 54 -38.02 10.36 19.38
N ASP A 55 -38.37 11.09 20.44
CA ASP A 55 -37.55 11.47 21.59
C ASP A 55 -37.36 10.37 22.65
N ALA A 56 -36.34 10.61 23.48
CA ALA A 56 -36.22 10.28 24.91
C ALA A 56 -35.99 8.83 25.38
N GLY A 57 -34.74 8.58 25.79
CA GLY A 57 -34.41 8.48 27.21
C GLY A 57 -34.68 7.15 27.94
N ALA A 58 -33.64 6.32 28.08
CA ALA A 58 -33.50 5.42 29.23
C ALA A 58 -32.01 5.11 29.49
N GLN A 59 -31.51 5.61 30.63
CA GLN A 59 -30.23 5.23 31.21
C GLN A 59 -30.28 3.76 31.66
N ALA A 60 -29.32 2.95 31.23
CA ALA A 60 -29.09 1.61 31.75
C ALA A 60 -27.66 1.51 32.31
N ALA A 61 -27.56 0.88 33.48
CA ALA A 61 -26.40 0.76 34.36
C ALA A 61 -25.15 0.09 33.71
N PRO A 62 -23.94 0.30 34.26
CA PRO A 62 -22.72 -0.28 33.71
C PRO A 62 -22.68 -1.81 33.90
N PRO A 63 -22.16 -2.58 32.91
CA PRO A 63 -22.00 -4.02 33.05
C PRO A 63 -20.86 -4.37 34.03
N PRO A 64 -20.93 -5.52 34.72
CA PRO A 64 -19.89 -5.96 35.65
C PRO A 64 -18.56 -6.26 34.94
N PRO A 65 -17.42 -6.21 35.67
CA PRO A 65 -16.09 -6.36 35.08
C PRO A 65 -15.94 -7.73 34.41
N GLN A 66 -15.81 -7.71 33.09
CA GLN A 66 -15.57 -8.92 32.31
C GLN A 66 -14.23 -9.52 32.72
N ALA A 67 -14.30 -10.79 33.13
CA ALA A 67 -13.15 -11.64 33.37
C ALA A 67 -12.19 -11.54 32.19
N SER A 68 -10.94 -11.23 32.50
CA SER A 68 -9.83 -11.17 31.55
C SER A 68 -9.70 -12.50 30.83
N LEU A 69 -10.24 -12.57 29.61
CA LEU A 69 -9.95 -13.60 28.63
C LEU A 69 -8.47 -13.46 28.25
N SER A 70 -7.62 -14.28 28.86
CA SER A 70 -6.28 -14.52 28.35
C SER A 70 -6.41 -15.29 27.04
N LEU A 71 -6.31 -14.59 25.91
CA LEU A 71 -6.16 -15.23 24.60
C LEU A 71 -4.87 -16.05 24.59
N PRO A 72 -4.91 -17.34 24.22
CA PRO A 72 -3.71 -18.11 23.96
C PRO A 72 -2.90 -17.42 22.86
N LEU A 73 -1.64 -17.08 23.17
CA LEU A 73 -0.67 -16.61 22.19
C LEU A 73 -0.14 -17.83 21.40
N GLU A 74 -1.03 -18.55 20.73
CA GLU A 74 -0.65 -19.58 19.77
C GLU A 74 -0.62 -18.93 18.38
N SER A 75 0.54 -19.04 17.72
CA SER A 75 0.68 -18.73 16.30
C SER A 75 -0.49 -19.38 15.53
N PRO A 76 -1.34 -18.62 14.80
CA PRO A 76 -2.64 -19.14 14.33
C PRO A 76 -2.57 -20.26 13.28
N TYR A 77 -1.37 -20.64 12.85
CA TYR A 77 -1.14 -21.58 11.76
C TYR A 77 -0.16 -22.71 12.15
N PRO A 78 -0.52 -23.97 11.89
CA PRO A 78 0.43 -25.07 11.93
C PRO A 78 1.65 -24.77 11.04
N ALA A 79 2.85 -25.10 11.50
CA ALA A 79 4.09 -24.80 10.77
C ALA A 79 4.10 -25.32 9.32
N ALA A 80 3.42 -26.43 9.05
CA ALA A 80 3.26 -27.00 7.72
C ALA A 80 2.43 -26.12 6.77
N ASP A 81 1.39 -25.46 7.26
CA ASP A 81 0.53 -24.59 6.45
C ASP A 81 1.20 -23.25 6.17
N LYS A 82 1.98 -22.75 7.14
CA LYS A 82 2.88 -21.61 6.94
C LYS A 82 3.89 -21.87 5.82
N ALA A 83 4.54 -23.04 5.83
CA ALA A 83 5.52 -23.38 4.79
C ALA A 83 4.89 -23.40 3.38
N LYS A 84 3.70 -24.00 3.25
CA LYS A 84 2.94 -24.00 1.99
C LYS A 84 2.54 -22.58 1.57
N ALA A 85 2.12 -21.74 2.50
CA ALA A 85 1.77 -20.35 2.21
C ALA A 85 2.97 -19.53 1.72
N LEU A 86 4.16 -19.72 2.32
CA LEU A 86 5.39 -19.08 1.85
C LEU A 86 5.84 -19.58 0.47
N GLU A 87 5.67 -20.88 0.20
CA GLU A 87 5.91 -21.46 -1.13
C GLU A 87 4.97 -20.87 -2.18
N LEU A 88 3.67 -20.82 -1.88
CA LEU A 88 2.66 -20.18 -2.73
C LEU A 88 3.00 -18.71 -2.98
N LEU A 89 3.37 -17.96 -1.93
CA LEU A 89 3.77 -16.56 -2.04
C LEU A 89 4.97 -16.38 -2.97
N SER A 90 5.96 -17.26 -2.89
CA SER A 90 7.12 -17.25 -3.78
C SER A 90 6.72 -17.46 -5.23
N MET A 91 5.84 -18.43 -5.49
CA MET A 91 5.31 -18.74 -6.83
C MET A 91 4.50 -17.57 -7.40
N LEU A 92 3.55 -17.01 -6.63
CA LEU A 92 2.72 -15.89 -7.06
C LEU A 92 3.58 -14.66 -7.41
N LYS A 93 4.56 -14.33 -6.56
CA LYS A 93 5.50 -13.23 -6.82
C LYS A 93 6.28 -13.46 -8.10
N GLN A 94 6.74 -14.67 -8.35
CA GLN A 94 7.48 -15.01 -9.57
C GLN A 94 6.60 -14.86 -10.82
N ASN A 95 5.36 -15.35 -10.77
CA ASN A 95 4.40 -15.21 -11.87
C ASN A 95 4.07 -13.74 -12.17
N ALA A 96 3.87 -12.93 -11.12
CA ALA A 96 3.64 -11.49 -11.27
C ALA A 96 4.86 -10.76 -11.87
N ASN A 97 6.08 -11.15 -11.48
CA ASN A 97 7.31 -10.61 -12.08
C ASN A 97 7.43 -10.98 -13.56
N ILE A 98 7.08 -12.21 -13.95
CA ILE A 98 7.07 -12.66 -15.34
C ILE A 98 6.06 -11.83 -16.15
N ALA A 99 4.82 -11.70 -15.66
CA ALA A 99 3.81 -10.87 -16.32
C ALA A 99 4.27 -9.41 -16.48
N PHE A 100 4.94 -8.84 -15.48
CA PHE A 100 5.51 -7.49 -15.55
C PHE A 100 6.59 -7.38 -16.63
N GLN A 101 7.50 -8.36 -16.71
CA GLN A 101 8.57 -8.39 -17.71
C GLN A 101 8.00 -8.53 -19.13
N GLU A 102 6.90 -9.24 -19.29
CA GLU A 102 6.19 -9.44 -20.56
C GLU A 102 5.26 -8.26 -20.93
N GLY A 103 5.21 -7.21 -20.09
CA GLY A 103 4.39 -6.02 -20.33
C GLY A 103 2.90 -6.20 -20.07
N ARG A 104 2.48 -7.36 -19.52
CA ARG A 104 1.10 -7.59 -19.09
C ARG A 104 0.90 -7.00 -17.70
N PHE A 105 0.76 -5.68 -17.65
CA PHE A 105 0.77 -4.91 -16.40
C PHE A 105 -0.45 -5.19 -15.53
N GLU A 106 -1.62 -5.41 -16.11
CA GLU A 106 -2.85 -5.75 -15.40
C GLU A 106 -2.76 -7.13 -14.74
N ASP A 107 -2.17 -8.11 -15.44
CA ASP A 107 -1.91 -9.45 -14.90
C ASP A 107 -0.86 -9.41 -13.78
N ALA A 108 0.20 -8.63 -13.98
CA ALA A 108 1.22 -8.42 -12.96
C ALA A 108 0.61 -7.80 -11.70
N LEU A 109 -0.26 -6.81 -11.87
CA LEU A 109 -0.94 -6.13 -10.78
C LEU A 109 -1.83 -7.09 -10.01
N ARG A 110 -2.61 -7.93 -10.70
CA ARG A 110 -3.42 -8.99 -10.07
C ARG A 110 -2.55 -9.97 -9.28
N GLY A 111 -1.47 -10.48 -9.87
CA GLY A 111 -0.57 -11.40 -9.18
C GLY A 111 0.10 -10.79 -7.95
N TYR A 112 0.42 -9.48 -7.98
CA TYR A 112 0.91 -8.76 -6.81
C TYR A 112 -0.17 -8.57 -5.73
N GLN A 113 -1.45 -8.40 -6.10
CA GLN A 113 -2.55 -8.38 -5.14
C GLN A 113 -2.69 -9.73 -4.43
N ASP A 114 -2.64 -10.82 -5.18
CA ASP A 114 -2.70 -12.18 -4.62
C ASP A 114 -1.56 -12.40 -3.62
N CYS A 115 -0.37 -11.85 -3.88
CA CYS A 115 0.74 -11.87 -2.93
C CYS A 115 0.40 -11.12 -1.62
N ILE A 116 -0.19 -9.93 -1.71
CA ILE A 116 -0.56 -9.11 -0.54
C ILE A 116 -1.63 -9.81 0.30
N GLU A 117 -2.58 -10.49 -0.34
CA GLU A 117 -3.58 -11.29 0.37
C GLU A 117 -2.92 -12.42 1.17
N VAL A 118 -1.99 -13.16 0.56
CA VAL A 118 -1.25 -14.23 1.25
C VAL A 118 -0.40 -13.68 2.40
N THR A 119 0.28 -12.54 2.22
CA THR A 119 1.07 -11.93 3.31
C THR A 119 0.19 -11.43 4.46
N SER A 120 -1.01 -10.93 4.16
CA SER A 120 -1.97 -10.51 5.19
C SER A 120 -2.42 -11.67 6.07
N VAL A 121 -2.59 -12.87 5.49
CA VAL A 121 -2.94 -14.10 6.21
C VAL A 121 -1.79 -14.60 7.09
N LEU A 122 -0.55 -14.52 6.58
CA LEU A 122 0.65 -14.88 7.36
C LEU A 122 0.91 -13.91 8.52
N GLY A 123 0.49 -12.66 8.37
CA GLY A 123 0.53 -11.63 9.38
C GLY A 123 1.90 -11.00 9.59
N ALA A 124 1.91 -9.85 10.27
CA ALA A 124 3.10 -9.02 10.46
C ALA A 124 4.19 -9.64 11.36
N ALA A 125 3.91 -10.78 12.01
CA ALA A 125 4.90 -11.51 12.79
C ALA A 125 5.86 -12.32 11.90
N ASP A 126 5.49 -12.61 10.65
CA ASP A 126 6.36 -13.32 9.73
C ASP A 126 7.27 -12.37 8.95
N ALA A 127 8.55 -12.37 9.29
CA ALA A 127 9.53 -11.47 8.70
C ALA A 127 9.69 -11.67 7.18
N GLU A 128 9.52 -12.88 6.66
CA GLU A 128 9.67 -13.17 5.23
C GLU A 128 8.44 -12.70 4.44
N ALA A 129 7.24 -12.88 4.99
CA ALA A 129 6.00 -12.35 4.46
C ALA A 129 6.04 -10.81 4.41
N VAL A 130 6.43 -10.17 5.51
CA VAL A 130 6.58 -8.71 5.60
C VAL A 130 7.58 -8.18 4.56
N LYS A 131 8.75 -8.80 4.47
CA LYS A 131 9.77 -8.43 3.46
C LYS A 131 9.24 -8.60 2.04
N THR A 132 8.53 -9.69 1.79
CA THR A 132 7.93 -9.94 0.47
C THR A 132 6.85 -8.91 0.15
N GLU A 133 5.99 -8.57 1.10
CA GLU A 133 4.96 -7.54 0.94
C GLU A 133 5.58 -6.18 0.59
N GLN A 134 6.64 -5.76 1.30
CA GLN A 134 7.34 -4.51 1.00
C GLN A 134 7.88 -4.48 -0.44
N ILE A 135 8.48 -5.59 -0.90
CA ILE A 135 8.99 -5.73 -2.27
C ILE A 135 7.84 -5.66 -3.28
N VAL A 136 6.75 -6.39 -3.01
CA VAL A 136 5.56 -6.45 -3.87
C VAL A 136 4.92 -5.07 -3.98
N ARG A 137 4.68 -4.37 -2.88
CA ARG A 137 4.13 -2.99 -2.88
C ARG A 137 5.03 -2.01 -3.61
N ALA A 138 6.34 -2.12 -3.45
CA ALA A 138 7.26 -1.33 -4.25
C ALA A 138 7.07 -1.62 -5.75
N ASN A 139 6.94 -2.88 -6.15
CA ASN A 139 6.75 -3.27 -7.54
C ASN A 139 5.39 -2.80 -8.09
N VAL A 140 4.32 -2.83 -7.29
CA VAL A 140 3.02 -2.24 -7.63
C VAL A 140 3.18 -0.76 -8.02
N ALA A 141 3.92 0.02 -7.24
CA ALA A 141 4.18 1.43 -7.60
C ALA A 141 4.86 1.56 -8.98
N MET A 142 5.76 0.63 -9.34
CA MET A 142 6.36 0.60 -10.67
C MET A 142 5.37 0.18 -11.76
N VAL A 143 4.51 -0.82 -11.51
CA VAL A 143 3.43 -1.21 -12.43
C VAL A 143 2.56 0.01 -12.75
N CYS A 144 2.11 0.75 -11.73
CA CYS A 144 1.33 1.97 -11.90
C CYS A 144 2.06 3.01 -12.78
N ILE A 145 3.37 3.22 -12.59
CA ILE A 145 4.17 4.10 -13.47
C ILE A 145 4.14 3.62 -14.92
N ARG A 146 4.25 2.30 -15.16
CA ARG A 146 4.23 1.72 -16.51
C ARG A 146 2.86 1.83 -17.18
N MET A 147 1.80 1.88 -16.39
CA MET A 147 0.42 2.13 -16.83
C MET A 147 0.08 3.62 -16.91
N HIS A 148 1.03 4.53 -16.64
CA HIS A 148 0.81 5.99 -16.56
C HIS A 148 -0.15 6.45 -15.44
N GLU A 149 -0.36 5.60 -14.44
CA GLU A 149 -1.21 5.88 -13.28
C GLU A 149 -0.39 6.50 -12.15
N TYR A 150 0.04 7.74 -12.36
CA TYR A 150 1.04 8.40 -11.52
C TYR A 150 0.54 8.74 -10.12
N ASP A 151 -0.74 9.12 -9.97
CA ASP A 151 -1.32 9.37 -8.66
C ASP A 151 -1.35 8.10 -7.81
N ALA A 152 -1.71 6.96 -8.41
CA ALA A 152 -1.68 5.66 -7.75
C ALA A 152 -0.25 5.27 -7.35
N ALA A 153 0.71 5.42 -8.26
CA ALA A 153 2.11 5.14 -7.98
C ALA A 153 2.64 5.97 -6.80
N ARG A 154 2.30 7.27 -6.77
CA ARG A 154 2.68 8.18 -5.70
C ARG A 154 2.04 7.80 -4.36
N ALA A 155 0.75 7.42 -4.37
CA ALA A 155 0.04 6.99 -3.17
C ALA A 155 0.62 5.68 -2.60
N VAL A 156 0.82 4.65 -3.44
CA VAL A 156 1.41 3.37 -3.02
C VAL A 156 2.82 3.58 -2.45
N ALA A 157 3.67 4.37 -3.12
CA ALA A 157 5.01 4.65 -2.61
C ALA A 157 5.00 5.46 -1.30
N THR A 158 4.06 6.41 -1.17
CA THR A 158 3.92 7.21 0.06
C THR A 158 3.49 6.36 1.25
N THR A 159 2.48 5.52 1.08
CA THR A 159 2.03 4.61 2.16
C THR A 159 3.15 3.67 2.58
N LEU A 160 3.96 3.19 1.64
CA LEU A 160 5.08 2.29 1.94
C LEU A 160 6.21 3.02 2.69
N LEU A 161 6.50 4.29 2.35
CA LEU A 161 7.52 5.10 3.03
C LEU A 161 7.08 5.58 4.42
N GLN A 162 5.78 5.76 4.63
CA GLN A 162 5.19 6.24 5.89
C GLN A 162 4.83 5.11 6.85
N ASP A 163 5.03 3.84 6.44
CA ASP A 163 4.74 2.69 7.29
C ASP A 163 5.75 2.64 8.46
N ALA A 164 5.32 3.17 9.60
CA ALA A 164 6.13 3.25 10.81
C ALA A 164 6.26 1.91 11.54
N ALA A 165 5.45 0.91 11.17
CA ALA A 165 5.47 -0.39 11.83
C ALA A 165 6.70 -1.21 11.46
N VAL A 166 7.14 -1.14 10.20
CA VAL A 166 8.29 -1.89 9.70
C VAL A 166 9.17 -0.99 8.85
N ALA A 167 10.39 -0.75 9.33
CA ALA A 167 11.37 0.02 8.59
C ALA A 167 11.70 -0.65 7.24
N LEU A 168 11.69 0.15 6.17
CA LEU A 168 12.18 -0.29 4.86
C LEU A 168 13.70 -0.43 4.87
N PRO A 169 14.26 -1.53 4.36
CA PRO A 169 15.68 -1.64 4.05
C PRO A 169 16.11 -0.51 3.10
N ASP A 170 17.31 0.04 3.28
CA ASP A 170 17.77 1.20 2.51
C ASP A 170 17.76 0.95 0.99
N ASP A 171 18.22 -0.22 0.54
CA ASP A 171 18.16 -0.60 -0.88
C ASP A 171 16.75 -0.56 -1.47
N LEU A 172 15.74 -0.92 -0.67
CA LEU A 172 14.35 -0.86 -1.08
C LEU A 172 13.82 0.57 -1.00
N LYS A 173 14.20 1.33 0.04
CA LYS A 173 13.86 2.75 0.22
C LYS A 173 14.33 3.58 -0.97
N VAL A 174 15.54 3.34 -1.48
CA VAL A 174 16.05 3.96 -2.73
C VAL A 174 15.09 3.74 -3.89
N LYS A 175 14.64 2.49 -4.11
CA LYS A 175 13.71 2.15 -5.20
C LYS A 175 12.36 2.84 -5.03
N VAL A 176 11.81 2.85 -3.82
CA VAL A 176 10.50 3.44 -3.53
C VAL A 176 10.52 4.96 -3.69
N LEU A 177 11.55 5.63 -3.17
CA LEU A 177 11.76 7.07 -3.33
C LEU A 177 11.94 7.43 -4.81
N TYR A 178 12.78 6.69 -5.54
CA TYR A 178 12.96 6.90 -6.98
C TYR A 178 11.63 6.76 -7.75
N ARG A 179 10.83 5.74 -7.46
CA ARG A 179 9.51 5.52 -8.07
C ARG A 179 8.54 6.65 -7.74
N ARG A 180 8.48 7.11 -6.48
CA ARG A 180 7.65 8.26 -6.10
C ARG A 180 8.10 9.54 -6.81
N GLY A 181 9.40 9.76 -6.92
CA GLY A 181 9.97 10.89 -7.64
C GLY A 181 9.61 10.89 -9.14
N LEU A 182 9.66 9.72 -9.79
CA LEU A 182 9.21 9.57 -11.18
C LEU A 182 7.72 9.92 -11.35
N ALA A 183 6.87 9.44 -10.44
CA ALA A 183 5.45 9.75 -10.45
C ALA A 183 5.19 11.25 -10.24
N SER A 184 5.83 11.87 -9.25
CA SER A 184 5.74 13.32 -9.00
C SER A 184 6.23 14.14 -10.20
N LYS A 185 7.33 13.73 -10.84
CA LYS A 185 7.83 14.36 -12.07
C LYS A 185 6.78 14.31 -13.18
N ALA A 186 6.16 13.16 -13.40
CA ALA A 186 5.13 12.99 -14.44
C ALA A 186 3.86 13.81 -14.15
N LEU A 187 3.57 14.06 -12.88
CA LEU A 187 2.49 14.95 -12.41
C LEU A 187 2.88 16.44 -12.43
N ASN A 188 4.03 16.80 -12.99
CA ASN A 188 4.62 18.15 -12.98
C ASN A 188 4.87 18.73 -11.58
N ASP A 189 4.89 17.89 -10.53
CA ASP A 189 5.32 18.27 -9.19
C ASP A 189 6.84 18.14 -9.07
N ARG A 190 7.51 19.12 -9.68
CA ARG A 190 8.96 19.22 -9.75
C ARG A 190 9.61 19.23 -8.36
N ALA A 191 9.05 19.98 -7.42
CA ALA A 191 9.62 20.15 -6.08
C ALA A 191 9.60 18.82 -5.32
N ALA A 192 8.46 18.11 -5.34
CA ALA A 192 8.36 16.78 -4.73
C ALA A 192 9.29 15.77 -5.42
N ALA A 193 9.38 15.81 -6.76
CA ALA A 193 10.28 14.93 -7.50
C ALA A 193 11.75 15.12 -7.10
N LEU A 194 12.23 16.37 -7.03
CA LEU A 194 13.59 16.67 -6.58
C LEU A 194 13.84 16.25 -5.13
N ALA A 195 12.87 16.45 -4.23
CA ALA A 195 12.99 16.01 -2.84
C ALA A 195 13.17 14.48 -2.76
N ASP A 196 12.35 13.73 -3.50
CA ASP A 196 12.43 12.26 -3.56
C ASP A 196 13.73 11.76 -4.17
N PHE A 197 14.20 12.38 -5.25
CA PHE A 197 15.46 12.02 -5.88
C PHE A 197 16.68 12.32 -4.99
N ASN A 198 16.70 13.47 -4.30
CA ASN A 198 17.74 13.75 -3.32
C ASN A 198 17.76 12.73 -2.18
N ALA A 199 16.58 12.36 -1.66
CA ALA A 199 16.45 11.33 -0.64
C ALA A 199 16.92 9.96 -1.16
N ALA A 200 16.54 9.57 -2.38
CA ALA A 200 17.01 8.33 -3.00
C ALA A 200 18.54 8.31 -3.16
N MET A 201 19.15 9.45 -3.49
CA MET A 201 20.61 9.59 -3.55
C MET A 201 21.26 9.40 -2.19
N HIS A 202 20.68 9.97 -1.14
CA HIS A 202 21.18 9.84 0.24
C HIS A 202 21.26 8.39 0.70
N PHE A 203 20.24 7.57 0.40
CA PHE A 203 20.23 6.15 0.74
C PHE A 203 21.01 5.27 -0.25
N SER A 204 21.47 5.81 -1.39
CA SER A 204 22.21 5.04 -2.38
C SER A 204 23.64 4.78 -1.91
N LYS A 205 24.16 3.58 -2.21
CA LYS A 205 25.54 3.21 -1.86
C LYS A 205 26.54 4.22 -2.43
N GLY A 206 27.32 4.83 -1.55
CA GLY A 206 28.32 5.83 -1.93
C GLY A 206 27.72 7.15 -2.45
N HIS A 207 26.44 7.41 -2.19
CA HIS A 207 25.72 8.60 -2.68
C HIS A 207 25.76 8.75 -4.19
N LYS A 208 25.72 7.62 -4.92
CA LYS A 208 25.77 7.56 -6.37
C LYS A 208 24.65 6.68 -6.90
N ASN A 209 23.89 7.22 -7.84
CA ASN A 209 22.85 6.50 -8.54
C ASN A 209 22.63 7.15 -9.91
N PRO A 210 23.20 6.59 -10.99
CA PRO A 210 23.17 7.21 -12.32
C PRO A 210 21.75 7.49 -12.84
N ALA A 211 20.78 6.66 -12.46
CA ALA A 211 19.38 6.89 -12.84
C ALA A 211 18.81 8.13 -12.14
N VAL A 212 19.05 8.26 -10.83
CA VAL A 212 18.61 9.43 -10.04
C VAL A 212 19.33 10.70 -10.50
N GLU A 213 20.64 10.65 -10.76
CA GLU A 213 21.43 11.78 -11.26
C GLU A 213 20.88 12.32 -12.58
N LYS A 214 20.56 11.40 -13.51
CA LYS A 214 19.94 11.76 -14.80
C LYS A 214 18.60 12.47 -14.60
N GLU A 215 17.72 11.94 -13.76
CA GLU A 215 16.42 12.55 -13.50
C GLU A 215 16.54 13.94 -12.86
N MET A 216 17.46 14.11 -11.91
CA MET A 216 17.73 15.41 -11.28
C MET A 216 18.29 16.43 -12.28
N ALA A 217 19.17 16.02 -13.19
CA ALA A 217 19.71 16.89 -14.23
C ALA A 217 18.61 17.34 -15.22
N LEU A 218 17.75 16.41 -15.67
CA LEU A 218 16.61 16.71 -16.53
C LEU A 218 15.65 17.69 -15.90
N LEU A 219 15.38 17.53 -14.59
CA LEU A 219 14.62 18.53 -13.87
C LEU A 219 15.39 19.85 -13.93
N ARG A 220 16.60 19.96 -13.37
CA ARG A 220 17.34 21.25 -13.28
C ARG A 220 17.46 22.04 -14.59
N GLN A 221 17.54 21.37 -15.74
CA GLN A 221 17.60 22.04 -17.05
C GLN A 221 16.29 22.71 -17.47
N GLY A 222 15.13 22.31 -16.95
CA GLY A 222 13.85 22.94 -17.24
C GLY A 222 13.57 24.26 -16.48
N ASP A 223 14.53 24.77 -15.70
CA ASP A 223 14.45 26.07 -15.01
C ASP A 223 15.14 27.22 -15.79
N ALA A 224 15.71 26.93 -16.96
CA ALA A 224 16.41 27.90 -17.83
C ALA A 224 15.56 28.28 -19.05
#